data_AF-A0A945NUY7-F1
#
_entry.id   AF-A0A945NUY7-F1
#
_cell.length_a   1.000
_cell.length_b   1.000
_cell.length_c   1.000
_cell.angle_alpha   90.00
_cell.angle_beta   90.00
_cell.angle_gamma   90.00
#
_symmetry.space_group_name_H-M   'P 1'
#
loop_
_entity.id
_entity.type
_entity.pdbx_description
1 polymer ?
#
loop_
_entity_poly.entity_id
_entity_poly.type
_entity_poly.pdbx_seq_one_letter_code
_entity_poly.pdbx_strand_id
1 'polypeptide(L)'
;MPRDHLVEPVIDGLILHFSVERAELGEVLHHCRDAVQAALDQHYYVGVSHLFGVAAIALIRSGDAKTGAKLVGSMIANGHRPRGNASHALTAALGDAVDGYEAAGALLTVSQAGRIAVTALDAAIERIGTLPRCPTGPTHTDSFSACLPSEKMRRCNSFALSLSLSLAHSLALALALALAPALRSSDDTATRRHSRH
;
A
#
# COMPACT_ATOMS: atom_id res chain seq x y z
N MET A 1 -3.46 21.19 18.17
CA MET A 1 -2.77 20.21 17.31
C MET A 1 -3.64 20.00 16.07
N PRO A 2 -3.18 20.37 14.86
CA PRO A 2 -3.97 20.19 13.64
C PRO A 2 -4.12 18.70 13.34
N ARG A 3 -5.33 18.24 13.05
CA ARG A 3 -5.66 16.82 12.78
C ARG A 3 -5.42 16.43 11.32
N ASP A 4 -4.97 17.36 10.49
CA ASP A 4 -4.93 17.21 9.03
C ASP A 4 -3.79 16.29 8.55
N HIS A 5 -2.76 16.06 9.36
CA HIS A 5 -1.57 15.29 8.98
C HIS A 5 -1.69 13.77 9.17
N LEU A 6 -2.72 13.30 9.89
CA LEU A 6 -2.93 11.86 10.17
C LEU A 6 -3.75 11.16 9.07
N VAL A 7 -4.37 11.94 8.18
CA VAL A 7 -5.29 11.44 7.17
C VAL A 7 -4.55 10.92 5.94
N GLU A 8 -3.47 11.58 5.53
CA GLU A 8 -2.71 11.22 4.32
C GLU A 8 -2.09 9.81 4.39
N PRO A 9 -1.32 9.40 5.43
CA PRO A 9 -0.71 8.08 5.45
C PRO A 9 -1.74 6.93 5.51
N VAL A 10 -2.90 7.20 6.10
CA VAL A 10 -4.01 6.23 6.17
C VAL A 10 -4.72 6.11 4.83
N ILE A 11 -4.96 7.24 4.16
CA ILE A 11 -5.53 7.26 2.81
C ILE A 11 -4.58 6.59 1.82
N ASP A 12 -3.29 6.90 1.88
CA ASP A 12 -2.27 6.26 1.04
C ASP A 12 -2.21 4.76 1.31
N GLY A 13 -2.21 4.35 2.58
CA GLY A 13 -2.30 2.94 2.97
C GLY A 13 -3.53 2.24 2.39
N LEU A 14 -4.69 2.89 2.40
CA LEU A 14 -5.94 2.39 1.81
C LEU A 14 -5.85 2.29 0.28
N ILE A 15 -5.35 3.32 -0.41
CA ILE A 15 -5.21 3.36 -1.88
C ILE A 15 -4.21 2.29 -2.34
N LEU A 16 -3.07 2.21 -1.68
CA LEU A 16 -2.04 1.21 -1.97
C LEU A 16 -2.58 -0.19 -1.69
N HIS A 17 -3.40 -0.39 -0.67
CA HIS A 17 -3.97 -1.70 -0.38
C HIS A 17 -4.72 -2.33 -1.56
N PHE A 18 -5.45 -1.53 -2.36
CA PHE A 18 -6.18 -2.01 -3.53
C PHE A 18 -5.32 -2.14 -4.78
N SER A 19 -4.21 -1.40 -4.84
CA SER A 19 -3.40 -1.25 -6.06
C SER A 19 -2.08 -2.03 -6.00
N VAL A 20 -1.58 -2.38 -4.81
CA VAL A 20 -0.23 -2.92 -4.56
C VAL A 20 0.08 -4.21 -5.33
N GLU A 21 -0.91 -5.03 -5.68
CA GLU A 21 -0.67 -6.26 -6.46
C GLU A 21 -0.54 -6.02 -7.96
N ARG A 22 -1.10 -4.90 -8.46
CA ARG A 22 -1.28 -4.65 -9.90
C ARG A 22 -0.55 -3.40 -10.41
N ALA A 23 -0.25 -2.47 -9.51
CA ALA A 23 0.47 -1.25 -9.82
C ALA A 23 1.95 -1.53 -10.10
N GLU A 24 2.59 -0.60 -10.82
CA GLU A 24 4.01 -0.67 -11.11
C GLU A 24 4.80 -0.80 -9.81
N LEU A 25 5.69 -1.80 -9.75
CA LEU A 25 6.37 -2.15 -8.52
C LEU A 25 7.23 -0.98 -7.99
N GLY A 26 7.87 -0.22 -8.88
CA GLY A 26 8.67 0.95 -8.50
C GLY A 26 7.85 1.99 -7.77
N GLU A 27 6.74 2.44 -8.36
CA GLU A 27 5.83 3.42 -7.74
C GLU A 27 5.29 2.94 -6.39
N VAL A 28 4.88 1.67 -6.32
CA VAL A 28 4.37 1.05 -5.09
C VAL A 28 5.41 1.05 -3.98
N LEU A 29 6.66 0.71 -4.29
CA LEU A 29 7.73 0.69 -3.30
C LEU A 29 8.02 2.09 -2.76
N HIS A 30 8.10 3.10 -3.64
CA HIS A 30 8.27 4.49 -3.23
C HIS A 30 7.14 4.97 -2.32
N HIS A 31 5.88 4.74 -2.70
CA HIS A 31 4.75 5.15 -1.88
C HIS A 31 4.69 4.42 -0.54
N CYS A 32 4.97 3.11 -0.51
CA CYS A 32 5.04 2.36 0.76
C CYS A 32 6.14 2.93 1.66
N ARG A 33 7.29 3.25 1.09
CA ARG A 33 8.45 3.77 1.82
C ARG A 33 8.13 5.11 2.45
N ASP A 34 7.58 6.04 1.67
CA ASP A 34 7.28 7.40 2.14
C ASP A 34 6.13 7.40 3.15
N ALA A 35 5.09 6.58 2.94
CA ALA A 35 3.98 6.45 3.89
C ALA A 35 4.44 5.89 5.25
N VAL A 36 5.29 4.85 5.26
CA VAL A 36 5.82 4.27 6.50
C VAL A 36 6.74 5.26 7.20
N GLN A 37 7.62 5.94 6.46
CA GLN A 37 8.53 6.95 7.01
C GLN A 37 7.77 8.12 7.63
N ALA A 38 6.80 8.68 6.90
CA ALA A 38 5.96 9.78 7.39
C ALA A 38 5.19 9.39 8.68
N ALA A 39 4.61 8.18 8.71
CA ALA A 39 3.92 7.70 9.90
C ALA A 39 4.86 7.49 11.10
N LEU A 40 6.11 7.07 10.87
CA LEU A 40 7.13 6.96 11.92
C LEU A 40 7.55 8.33 12.46
N ASP A 41 7.81 9.29 11.59
CA ASP A 41 8.25 10.64 11.97
C ASP A 41 7.17 11.36 12.79
N GLN A 42 5.90 11.11 12.46
CA GLN A 42 4.75 11.60 13.22
C GLN A 42 4.46 10.82 14.51
N HIS A 43 5.25 9.78 14.81
CA HIS A 43 5.03 8.87 15.95
C HIS A 43 3.63 8.23 15.94
N TYR A 44 3.02 8.09 14.75
CA TYR A 44 1.68 7.52 14.57
C TYR A 44 1.75 6.00 14.41
N TYR A 45 2.08 5.30 15.49
CA TYR A 45 2.38 3.86 15.47
C TYR A 45 1.20 2.97 15.04
N VAL A 46 -0.03 3.40 15.27
CA VAL A 46 -1.22 2.70 14.76
C VAL A 46 -1.21 2.74 13.22
N GLY A 47 -0.96 3.91 12.62
CA GLY A 47 -0.83 4.03 11.16
C GLY A 47 0.33 3.23 10.59
N VAL A 48 1.50 3.25 11.25
CA VAL A 48 2.65 2.43 10.86
C VAL A 48 2.29 0.94 10.81
N SER A 49 1.63 0.43 11.86
CA SER A 49 1.21 -0.97 11.95
C SER A 49 0.20 -1.35 10.85
N HIS A 50 -0.71 -0.43 10.49
CA HIS A 50 -1.64 -0.65 9.37
C HIS A 50 -0.94 -0.74 8.00
N LEU A 51 0.16 0.00 7.81
CA LEU A 51 0.91 0.00 6.56
C LEU A 51 1.73 -1.28 6.34
N PHE A 52 2.03 -2.05 7.40
CA PHE A 52 2.84 -3.27 7.31
C PHE A 52 2.28 -4.33 6.38
N GLY A 53 0.95 -4.50 6.31
CA GLY A 53 0.35 -5.46 5.38
C GLY A 53 0.61 -5.10 3.91
N VAL A 54 0.57 -3.81 3.57
CA VAL A 54 0.82 -3.33 2.20
C VAL A 54 2.31 -3.35 1.88
N ALA A 55 3.15 -2.87 2.81
CA ALA A 55 4.61 -2.95 2.68
C ALA A 55 5.08 -4.40 2.53
N ALA A 56 4.46 -5.35 3.25
CA ALA A 56 4.77 -6.77 3.10
C ALA A 56 4.49 -7.28 1.68
N ILE A 57 3.34 -6.92 1.07
CA ILE A 57 3.05 -7.31 -0.32
C ILE A 57 4.07 -6.69 -1.29
N ALA A 58 4.40 -5.41 -1.13
CA ALA A 58 5.42 -4.76 -1.95
C ALA A 58 6.80 -5.44 -1.83
N LEU A 59 7.21 -5.79 -0.62
CA LEU A 59 8.45 -6.50 -0.35
C LEU A 59 8.44 -7.91 -0.94
N ILE A 60 7.36 -8.68 -0.81
CA ILE A 60 7.20 -9.99 -1.44
C ILE A 60 7.35 -9.88 -2.96
N ARG A 61 6.69 -8.91 -3.60
CA ARG A 61 6.81 -8.66 -5.04
C ARG A 61 8.24 -8.28 -5.46
N SER A 62 9.00 -7.64 -4.58
CA SER A 62 10.42 -7.33 -4.78
C SER A 62 11.38 -8.48 -4.42
N GLY A 63 10.86 -9.63 -3.96
CA GLY A 63 11.65 -10.81 -3.60
C GLY A 63 12.10 -10.88 -2.13
N ASP A 64 11.63 -9.99 -1.25
CA ASP A 64 11.91 -10.03 0.19
C ASP A 64 10.68 -10.42 1.03
N ALA A 65 10.22 -11.66 0.82
CA ALA A 65 9.09 -12.20 1.57
C ALA A 65 9.41 -12.39 3.06
N LYS A 66 10.68 -12.62 3.43
CA LYS A 66 11.09 -12.82 4.83
C LYS A 66 10.90 -11.57 5.67
N THR A 67 11.29 -10.41 5.14
CA THR A 67 11.01 -9.15 5.82
C THR A 67 9.51 -8.87 5.83
N GLY A 68 8.80 -9.13 4.74
CA GLY A 68 7.34 -9.02 4.69
C GLY A 68 6.63 -9.82 5.80
N ALA A 69 7.04 -11.06 6.05
CA ALA A 69 6.50 -11.89 7.13
C ALA A 69 6.77 -11.29 8.52
N LYS A 70 7.98 -10.75 8.77
CA LYS A 70 8.30 -10.09 10.05
C LYS A 70 7.41 -8.87 10.29
N LEU A 71 7.10 -8.10 9.24
CA LEU A 71 6.19 -6.95 9.34
C LEU A 71 4.77 -7.39 9.71
N VAL A 72 4.27 -8.47 9.08
CA VAL A 72 2.97 -9.05 9.41
C VAL A 72 2.93 -9.61 10.84
N GLY A 73 3.99 -10.28 11.28
CA GLY A 73 4.11 -10.74 12.67
C GLY A 73 4.03 -9.61 13.69
N SER A 74 4.73 -8.50 13.44
CA SER A 74 4.63 -7.31 14.28
C SER A 74 3.23 -6.69 14.23
N MET A 75 2.59 -6.60 13.06
CA MET A 75 1.21 -6.14 12.90
C MET A 75 0.22 -6.94 13.76
N ILE A 76 0.32 -8.28 13.71
CA ILE A 76 -0.52 -9.21 14.49
C ILE A 76 -0.30 -9.03 15.99
N ALA A 77 0.96 -8.96 16.43
CA ALA A 77 1.31 -8.76 17.84
C ALA A 77 0.76 -7.45 18.41
N ASN A 78 0.58 -6.43 17.56
CA ASN A 78 -0.04 -5.15 17.91
C ASN A 78 -1.58 -5.15 17.73
N GLY A 79 -2.20 -6.32 17.59
CA GLY A 79 -3.65 -6.49 17.53
C GLY A 79 -4.29 -6.18 16.17
N HIS A 80 -3.48 -5.97 15.12
CA HIS A 80 -3.97 -5.64 13.79
C HIS A 80 -3.99 -6.91 12.94
N ARG A 81 -5.07 -7.11 12.18
CA ARG A 81 -5.19 -8.30 11.33
C ARG A 81 -4.65 -8.02 9.93
N PRO A 82 -3.67 -8.80 9.44
CA PRO A 82 -3.31 -8.73 8.03
C PRO A 82 -4.51 -9.12 7.19
N ARG A 83 -4.61 -8.51 6.02
CA ARG A 83 -5.63 -8.86 5.03
C ARG A 83 -5.26 -10.19 4.39
N GLY A 84 -6.28 -10.94 3.97
CA GLY A 84 -6.10 -12.31 3.46
C GLY A 84 -5.16 -12.41 2.25
N ASN A 85 -4.99 -11.33 1.48
CA ASN A 85 -4.07 -11.30 0.36
C ASN A 85 -2.59 -11.28 0.79
N ALA A 86 -2.23 -10.52 1.82
CA ALA A 86 -0.88 -10.53 2.39
C ALA A 86 -0.54 -11.91 2.96
N SER A 87 -1.45 -12.51 3.74
CA SER A 87 -1.27 -13.86 4.28
C SER A 87 -1.11 -14.90 3.16
N HIS A 88 -1.95 -14.84 2.12
CA HIS A 88 -1.85 -15.77 0.99
C HIS A 88 -0.54 -15.62 0.22
N ALA A 89 -0.10 -14.38 -0.03
CA ALA A 89 1.16 -14.10 -0.70
C ALA A 89 2.37 -14.60 0.11
N LEU A 90 2.33 -14.47 1.43
CA LEU A 90 3.37 -14.98 2.32
C LEU A 90 3.42 -16.51 2.32
N THR A 91 2.28 -17.19 2.47
CA THR A 91 2.22 -18.66 2.38
C THR A 91 2.71 -19.15 1.01
N ALA A 92 2.35 -18.48 -0.07
CA ALA A 92 2.83 -18.83 -1.41
C ALA A 92 4.35 -18.65 -1.57
N ALA A 93 4.93 -17.61 -0.94
CA ALA A 93 6.35 -17.29 -1.08
C ALA A 93 7.27 -18.07 -0.12
N LEU A 94 6.78 -18.43 1.08
CA LEU A 94 7.60 -18.99 2.16
C LEU A 94 7.14 -20.37 2.64
N GLY A 95 5.93 -20.81 2.29
CA GLY A 95 5.36 -22.08 2.75
C GLY A 95 5.31 -22.18 4.27
N ASP A 96 5.74 -23.33 4.81
CA ASP A 96 5.72 -23.61 6.26
C ASP A 96 6.69 -22.71 7.06
N ALA A 97 7.60 -22.00 6.41
CA ALA A 97 8.55 -21.13 7.10
C ALA A 97 7.93 -19.79 7.54
N VAL A 98 6.72 -19.44 7.08
CA VAL A 98 6.03 -18.18 7.44
C VAL A 98 5.97 -17.99 8.94
N ASP A 99 5.52 -19.00 9.67
CA ASP A 99 5.28 -18.93 11.12
C ASP A 99 6.54 -18.53 11.89
N GLY A 100 7.72 -19.02 11.46
CA GLY A 100 8.99 -18.68 12.10
C GLY A 100 9.36 -17.20 11.91
N TYR A 101 9.10 -16.63 10.74
CA TYR A 101 9.37 -15.22 10.47
C TYR A 101 8.32 -14.30 11.10
N GLU A 102 7.05 -14.71 11.14
CA GLU A 102 6.00 -13.98 11.84
C GLU A 102 6.27 -13.97 13.35
N ALA A 103 6.66 -15.10 13.94
CA ALA A 103 7.05 -15.19 15.35
C ALA A 103 8.26 -14.29 15.67
N ALA A 104 9.27 -14.26 14.80
CA ALA A 104 10.39 -13.33 14.95
C ALA A 104 9.95 -11.85 14.84
N GLY A 105 8.99 -11.57 13.97
CA GLY A 105 8.37 -10.25 13.81
C GLY A 105 7.58 -9.78 15.03
N ALA A 106 6.88 -10.70 15.69
CA ALA A 106 6.08 -10.42 16.88
C ALA A 106 6.92 -9.91 18.07
N LEU A 107 8.22 -10.17 18.09
CA LEU A 107 9.17 -9.67 19.09
C LEU A 107 9.61 -8.22 18.83
N LEU A 108 9.27 -7.65 17.68
CA LEU A 108 9.65 -6.29 17.31
C LEU A 108 8.61 -5.27 17.78
N THR A 109 9.09 -4.20 18.40
CA THR A 109 8.27 -2.99 18.57
C THR A 109 7.87 -2.41 17.21
N VAL A 110 6.74 -1.70 17.14
CA VAL A 110 6.28 -1.07 15.89
C VAL A 110 7.35 -0.16 15.29
N SER A 111 8.08 0.60 16.12
CA SER A 111 9.15 1.48 15.62
C SER A 111 10.34 0.69 15.05
N GLN A 112 10.70 -0.46 15.64
CA GLN A 112 11.74 -1.34 15.08
C GLN A 112 11.30 -1.96 13.76
N ALA A 113 10.08 -2.51 13.71
CA ALA A 113 9.51 -3.07 12.49
C ALA A 113 9.38 -2.01 11.38
N GLY A 114 8.98 -0.78 11.73
CA GLY A 114 8.91 0.33 10.78
C GLY A 114 10.26 0.71 10.19
N ARG A 115 11.32 0.80 11.01
CA ARG A 115 12.68 1.06 10.49
C ARG A 115 13.18 -0.06 9.59
N ILE A 116 12.88 -1.31 9.93
CA ILE A 116 13.17 -2.49 9.09
C ILE A 116 12.42 -2.39 7.75
N ALA A 117 11.14 -2.00 7.78
CA ALA A 117 10.34 -1.81 6.57
C ALA A 117 10.96 -0.75 5.65
N VAL A 118 11.28 0.44 6.17
CA VAL A 118 11.91 1.51 5.38
C VAL A 118 13.22 1.04 4.76
N THR A 119 14.10 0.41 5.56
CA THR A 119 15.40 -0.08 5.08
C THR A 119 15.23 -1.11 3.95
N ALA A 120 14.29 -2.05 4.10
CA ALA A 120 14.03 -3.07 3.09
C ALA A 120 13.39 -2.50 1.83
N LEU A 121 12.53 -1.49 1.96
CA LEU A 121 11.92 -0.80 0.83
C LEU A 121 12.95 0.03 0.06
N ASP A 122 13.84 0.76 0.74
CA ASP A 122 14.95 1.47 0.12
C ASP A 122 15.84 0.50 -0.67
N ALA A 123 16.23 -0.64 -0.07
CA ALA A 123 17.01 -1.67 -0.77
C ALA A 123 16.26 -2.29 -1.98
N ALA A 124 14.94 -2.42 -1.90
CA ALA A 124 14.13 -2.89 -3.02
C ALA A 124 14.08 -1.87 -4.17
N ILE A 125 13.96 -0.58 -3.86
CA ILE A 125 13.99 0.53 -4.82
C ILE A 125 15.34 0.56 -5.55
N GLU A 126 16.45 0.48 -4.81
CA GLU A 126 17.80 0.47 -5.38
C GLU A 126 17.98 -0.69 -6.38
N ARG A 127 17.56 -1.90 -6.02
CA ARG A 127 17.65 -3.08 -6.91
C ARG A 127 16.92 -2.87 -8.23
N ILE A 128 15.73 -2.28 -8.20
CA ILE A 128 14.96 -2.01 -9.43
C ILE A 128 15.64 -0.93 -10.28
N GLY A 129 16.21 0.09 -9.67
CA GLY A 129 16.98 1.13 -10.38
C GLY A 129 18.26 0.61 -11.05
N THR A 130 18.85 -0.47 -10.54
CA THR A 130 20.08 -1.08 -11.05
C THR A 130 19.88 -2.15 -12.14
N LEU A 131 18.64 -2.53 -12.47
CA LEU A 131 18.38 -3.44 -13.58
C LEU A 131 18.74 -2.76 -14.92
N PRO A 132 19.55 -3.39 -15.79
CA PRO A 132 19.87 -2.81 -17.09
C PRO A 132 18.56 -2.61 -17.87
N ARG A 133 18.26 -1.35 -18.23
CA ARG A 133 17.16 -1.05 -19.13
C ARG A 133 17.44 -1.79 -20.44
N CYS A 134 16.54 -2.68 -20.82
CA CYS A 134 16.63 -3.41 -22.08
C CYS A 134 16.80 -2.38 -23.22
N PRO A 135 17.81 -2.49 -24.09
CA PRO A 135 18.03 -1.51 -25.15
C PRO A 135 16.84 -1.53 -26.11
N THR A 136 16.07 -0.44 -26.13
CA THR A 136 15.03 -0.19 -27.13
C THR A 136 15.72 0.24 -28.44
N GLY A 137 15.97 -0.73 -29.32
CA GLY A 137 16.49 -0.49 -30.67
C GLY A 137 16.20 -1.68 -31.60
N PRO A 138 15.72 -1.47 -32.84
CA PRO A 138 15.13 -2.52 -33.65
C PRO A 138 16.18 -3.17 -34.55
N THR A 139 16.56 -4.42 -34.27
CA THR A 139 17.16 -5.28 -35.31
C THR A 139 17.05 -6.75 -34.94
N HIS A 140 16.40 -7.48 -35.84
CA HIS A 140 16.52 -8.91 -36.13
C HIS A 140 16.11 -9.94 -35.06
N THR A 141 14.97 -10.55 -35.35
CA THR A 141 14.66 -11.99 -35.27
C THR A 141 15.83 -12.88 -34.84
N ASP A 142 15.83 -13.33 -33.59
CA ASP A 142 15.55 -14.72 -33.24
C ASP A 142 15.67 -14.93 -31.72
N SER A 143 14.74 -15.73 -31.18
CA SER A 143 14.80 -16.36 -29.86
C SER A 143 14.63 -15.48 -28.60
N PHE A 144 13.40 -15.06 -28.33
CA PHE A 144 12.92 -14.84 -26.95
C PHE A 144 11.77 -15.79 -26.64
N SER A 145 12.12 -17.02 -26.29
CA SER A 145 11.22 -18.01 -25.69
C SER A 145 11.62 -18.20 -24.23
N ALA A 146 11.30 -17.24 -23.38
CA ALA A 146 11.17 -17.38 -21.93
C ALA A 146 10.60 -16.07 -21.36
N CYS A 147 9.75 -16.19 -20.34
CA CYS A 147 9.10 -15.10 -19.60
C CYS A 147 7.81 -14.52 -20.22
N LEU A 148 6.75 -15.34 -20.28
CA LEU A 148 5.38 -14.85 -20.06
C LEU A 148 4.57 -15.83 -19.19
N PRO A 149 3.84 -15.36 -18.16
CA PRO A 149 2.86 -16.18 -17.47
C PRO A 149 1.57 -16.33 -18.29
N SER A 150 0.95 -17.50 -18.10
CA SER A 150 -0.17 -18.13 -18.81
C SER A 150 -1.44 -17.26 -19.06
N GLU A 151 -2.11 -17.53 -20.19
CA GLU A 151 -3.35 -16.92 -20.70
C GLU A 151 -4.54 -16.83 -19.72
N LYS A 152 -4.49 -17.51 -18.57
CA LYS A 152 -5.51 -17.40 -17.51
C LYS A 152 -5.67 -15.98 -16.95
N MET A 153 -4.65 -15.11 -17.05
CA MET A 153 -4.75 -13.72 -16.57
C MET A 153 -5.61 -12.80 -17.46
N ARG A 154 -5.84 -13.11 -18.75
CA ARG A 154 -6.60 -12.20 -19.63
C ARG A 154 -8.11 -12.22 -19.41
N ARG A 155 -8.70 -13.36 -19.04
CA ARG A 155 -10.16 -13.46 -18.81
C ARG A 155 -10.60 -12.82 -17.49
N CYS A 156 -9.72 -12.71 -16.49
CA CYS A 156 -9.99 -11.97 -15.26
C CYS A 156 -10.02 -10.44 -15.46
N ASN A 157 -9.45 -9.93 -16.57
CA ASN A 157 -9.27 -8.50 -16.82
C ASN A 157 -10.58 -7.77 -17.18
N SER A 158 -11.50 -8.42 -17.92
CA SER A 158 -12.76 -7.79 -18.32
C SER A 158 -13.79 -7.67 -17.19
N PHE A 159 -13.78 -8.59 -16.21
CA PHE A 159 -14.62 -8.48 -15.01
C PHE A 159 -14.09 -7.43 -14.02
N ALA A 160 -12.77 -7.28 -13.93
CA ALA A 160 -12.13 -6.33 -13.02
C ALA A 160 -12.34 -4.86 -13.42
N LEU A 161 -12.31 -4.54 -14.73
CA LEU A 161 -12.55 -3.18 -15.25
C LEU A 161 -13.96 -2.67 -14.92
N SER A 162 -14.96 -3.54 -14.95
CA SER A 162 -16.35 -3.21 -14.59
C SER A 162 -16.50 -2.93 -13.09
N LEU A 163 -15.78 -3.68 -12.24
CA LEU A 163 -15.82 -3.50 -10.79
C LEU A 163 -15.08 -2.23 -10.34
N SER A 164 -13.95 -1.89 -10.98
CA SER A 164 -13.19 -0.67 -10.68
C SER A 164 -13.94 0.61 -11.05
N LEU A 165 -14.68 0.64 -12.17
CA LEU A 165 -15.51 1.80 -12.51
C LEU A 165 -16.69 1.97 -11.54
N SER A 166 -17.29 0.86 -11.09
CA SER A 166 -18.41 0.88 -10.14
C SER A 166 -17.97 1.37 -8.74
N LEU A 167 -16.77 0.99 -8.29
CA LEU A 167 -16.24 1.43 -7.00
C LEU A 167 -15.71 2.86 -7.02
N ALA A 168 -15.08 3.31 -8.11
CA ALA A 168 -14.67 4.71 -8.25
C ALA A 168 -15.89 5.66 -8.17
N HIS A 169 -17.03 5.24 -8.74
CA HIS A 169 -18.30 5.96 -8.63
C HIS A 169 -18.84 5.97 -7.19
N SER A 170 -18.76 4.84 -6.48
CA SER A 170 -19.22 4.73 -5.10
C SER A 170 -18.36 5.53 -4.12
N LEU A 171 -17.04 5.59 -4.35
CA LEU A 171 -16.11 6.36 -3.53
C LEU A 171 -16.27 7.87 -3.77
N ALA A 172 -16.49 8.29 -5.01
CA ALA A 172 -16.79 9.69 -5.34
C ALA A 172 -18.11 10.14 -4.70
N LEU A 173 -19.13 9.26 -4.66
CA LEU A 173 -20.41 9.54 -4.01
C LEU A 173 -20.28 9.63 -2.48
N ALA A 174 -19.48 8.74 -1.88
CA ALA A 174 -19.21 8.76 -0.44
C ALA A 174 -18.41 10.02 -0.03
N LEU A 175 -17.41 10.43 -0.82
CA LEU A 175 -16.68 11.68 -0.60
C LEU A 175 -17.61 12.90 -0.72
N ALA A 176 -18.46 12.94 -1.76
CA ALA A 176 -19.40 14.03 -1.95
C ALA A 176 -20.39 14.17 -0.79
N LEU A 177 -20.88 13.05 -0.24
CA LEU A 177 -21.77 13.03 0.92
C LEU A 177 -21.07 13.42 2.23
N ALA A 178 -19.80 13.05 2.40
CA ALA A 178 -19.01 13.41 3.57
C ALA A 178 -18.59 14.90 3.57
N LEU A 179 -18.40 15.50 2.40
CA LEU A 179 -18.02 16.91 2.21
C LEU A 179 -19.22 17.86 2.10
N ALA A 180 -20.42 17.37 1.79
CA ALA A 180 -21.65 18.16 1.70
C ALA A 180 -21.97 19.01 2.95
N PRO A 181 -21.82 18.54 4.21
CA PRO A 181 -22.09 19.37 5.38
C PRO A 181 -21.03 20.47 5.62
N ALA A 182 -19.81 20.33 5.09
CA ALA A 182 -18.76 21.34 5.21
C ALA A 182 -19.01 22.55 4.29
N LEU A 183 -19.64 22.34 3.13
CA LEU A 183 -20.02 23.43 2.21
C LEU A 183 -21.30 24.16 2.63
N ARG A 184 -22.24 23.48 3.31
CA ARG A 184 -23.47 24.12 3.84
C ARG A 184 -23.23 25.01 5.07
N SER A 185 -22.18 24.77 5.84
CA SER A 185 -21.86 25.60 7.01
C SER A 185 -21.26 26.96 6.66
N SER A 186 -20.82 27.17 5.41
CA SER A 186 -20.20 28.44 4.99
C SER A 186 -21.23 29.51 4.62
N ASP A 187 -22.47 29.16 4.27
CA ASP A 187 -23.50 30.12 3.85
C ASP A 187 -24.30 30.73 5.03
N ASP A 188 -24.32 30.09 6.19
CA ASP A 188 -25.11 30.57 7.35
C ASP A 188 -24.45 31.71 8.15
N THR A 189 -23.25 32.15 7.77
CA THR A 189 -22.60 33.31 8.40
C THR A 189 -22.85 34.64 7.68
N ALA A 190 -23.49 34.63 6.50
CA ALA A 190 -23.73 35.85 5.72
C ALA A 190 -25.05 36.58 6.07
N THR A 191 -26.01 35.97 6.76
CA THR A 191 -27.36 36.55 6.97
C THR A 191 -27.66 37.10 8.37
N ARG A 192 -26.74 37.00 9.35
CA ARG A 192 -26.96 37.47 10.74
C ARG A 192 -26.39 38.85 11.09
N ARG A 193 -26.12 39.72 10.11
CA ARG A 193 -25.58 41.08 10.36
C ARG A 193 -26.49 42.27 9.98
N HIS A 194 -27.77 42.06 9.68
CA HIS A 194 -28.74 43.15 9.47
C HIS A 194 -30.05 42.94 10.25
N SER A 195 -29.98 43.08 11.57
CA SER A 195 -31.12 43.47 12.40
C SER A 195 -30.59 43.95 13.75
N ARG A 196 -30.08 45.19 13.74
CA ARG A 196 -29.91 46.06 14.90
C ARG A 196 -29.46 47.42 14.37
N HIS A 197 -30.42 48.22 13.94
CA HIS A 197 -30.54 49.64 14.27
C HIS A 197 -31.92 50.13 13.87
#